data_AF-A0A434AEV9-F1
#
_entry.id   AF-A0A434AEV9-F1
#
_cell.length_a   1.000
_cell.length_b   1.000
_cell.length_c   1.000
_cell.angle_alpha   90.00
_cell.angle_beta   90.00
_cell.angle_gamma   90.00
#
_symmetry.space_group_name_H-M   'P 1'
#
loop_
_entity.id
_entity.type
_entity.pdbx_description
1 polymer ?
#
loop_
_entity_poly.entity_id
_entity_poly.type
_entity_poly.pdbx_seq_one_letter_code
_entity_poly.pdbx_strand_id
1 'polypeptide(L)'
;MEEENIKKKMKIASSWKQFFKNIFSSFFCQILFFFTQDEFIKNNSKKVHQTWPVILVKILKNIVQFTIGVGLFVLVGYKMLESMGATLDTYPFWEEFKPLYCKYDQIKLLEIVSIGLGAATAVELAYMLFTPGPDEAVQPVMMGIASFVLYALSLYNGDTNGLTLIGIAILALCIPVLFYTKEWMDSKSKNRS
;
A
#
# COMPACT_ATOMS: atom_id res chain seq x y z
N MET A 1 6.51 -12.26 41.73
CA MET A 1 6.00 -11.16 40.88
C MET A 1 6.41 -11.31 39.42
N GLU A 2 7.61 -11.82 39.11
CA GLU A 2 8.09 -11.95 37.73
C GLU A 2 7.40 -13.07 36.93
N GLU A 3 7.15 -14.23 37.55
CA GLU A 3 6.47 -15.38 36.89
C GLU A 3 5.00 -15.11 36.51
N GLU A 4 4.26 -14.37 37.32
CA GLU A 4 2.87 -13.98 37.00
C GLU A 4 2.80 -13.06 35.77
N ASN A 5 3.79 -12.18 35.63
CA ASN A 5 3.88 -11.25 34.51
C ASN A 5 4.18 -12.01 33.20
N ILE A 6 5.02 -13.05 33.27
CA ILE A 6 5.35 -13.93 32.13
C ILE A 6 4.12 -14.76 31.70
N LYS A 7 3.37 -15.33 32.65
CA LYS A 7 2.12 -16.06 32.34
C LYS A 7 1.06 -15.17 31.71
N LYS A 8 0.93 -13.93 32.17
CA LYS A 8 0.00 -12.95 31.62
C LYS A 8 0.38 -12.58 30.18
N LYS A 9 1.68 -12.35 29.91
CA LYS A 9 2.21 -12.11 28.56
C LYS A 9 2.01 -13.31 27.62
N MET A 10 2.22 -14.55 28.07
CA MET A 10 1.98 -15.74 27.26
C MET A 10 0.50 -15.93 26.90
N LYS A 11 -0.43 -15.69 27.83
CA LYS A 11 -1.87 -15.80 27.57
C LYS A 11 -2.37 -14.74 26.58
N ILE A 12 -1.78 -13.54 26.64
CA ILE A 12 -2.05 -12.47 25.67
C ILE A 12 -1.47 -12.86 24.29
N ALA A 13 -0.24 -13.35 24.23
CA ALA A 13 0.40 -13.79 22.98
C ALA A 13 -0.38 -14.91 22.27
N SER A 14 -0.90 -15.90 23.01
CA SER A 14 -1.74 -16.95 22.42
C SER A 14 -3.08 -16.39 21.91
N SER A 15 -3.66 -15.43 22.63
CA SER A 15 -4.89 -14.76 22.23
C SER A 15 -4.69 -13.94 20.95
N TRP A 16 -3.56 -13.24 20.82
CA TRP A 16 -3.20 -12.50 19.60
C TRP A 16 -2.87 -13.42 18.43
N LYS A 17 -2.19 -14.55 18.67
CA LYS A 17 -1.96 -15.57 17.64
C LYS A 17 -3.26 -16.16 17.12
N GLN A 18 -4.21 -16.42 18.01
CA GLN A 18 -5.56 -16.87 17.64
C GLN A 18 -6.34 -15.77 16.91
N PHE A 19 -6.25 -14.52 17.39
CA PHE A 19 -6.91 -13.37 16.79
C PHE A 19 -6.40 -13.07 15.39
N PHE A 20 -5.08 -13.04 15.18
CA PHE A 20 -4.48 -12.89 13.84
C PHE A 20 -4.74 -14.09 12.95
N LYS A 21 -4.70 -15.33 13.46
CA LYS A 21 -5.05 -16.50 12.65
C LYS A 21 -6.52 -16.48 12.23
N ASN A 22 -7.42 -16.05 13.12
CA ASN A 22 -8.84 -15.90 12.83
C ASN A 22 -9.12 -14.70 11.93
N ILE A 23 -8.41 -13.58 12.11
CA ILE A 23 -8.47 -12.42 11.21
C ILE A 23 -7.95 -12.85 9.84
N PHE A 24 -6.77 -13.43 9.75
CA PHE A 24 -6.18 -13.82 8.47
C PHE A 24 -7.03 -14.91 7.81
N SER A 25 -7.53 -15.93 8.51
CA SER A 25 -8.40 -16.94 7.89
C SER A 25 -9.77 -16.40 7.50
N SER A 26 -10.39 -15.56 8.35
CA SER A 26 -11.72 -15.01 8.10
C SER A 26 -11.69 -13.89 7.07
N PHE A 27 -10.70 -12.99 7.11
CA PHE A 27 -10.46 -12.00 6.07
C PHE A 27 -10.00 -12.66 4.78
N PHE A 28 -9.12 -13.66 4.79
CA PHE A 28 -8.69 -14.32 3.55
C PHE A 28 -9.88 -15.05 2.89
N CYS A 29 -10.75 -15.72 3.66
CA CYS A 29 -12.00 -16.30 3.13
C CYS A 29 -13.04 -15.26 2.71
N GLN A 30 -13.31 -14.22 3.51
CA GLN A 30 -14.28 -13.17 3.16
C GLN A 30 -13.79 -12.29 2.01
N ILE A 31 -12.49 -12.04 1.90
CA ILE A 31 -11.88 -11.30 0.78
C ILE A 31 -11.88 -12.17 -0.47
N LEU A 32 -11.51 -13.47 -0.40
CA LEU A 32 -11.66 -14.37 -1.56
C LEU A 32 -13.12 -14.44 -2.01
N PHE A 33 -14.07 -14.48 -1.08
CA PHE A 33 -15.50 -14.53 -1.35
C PHE A 33 -16.06 -13.20 -1.89
N PHE A 34 -15.59 -12.06 -1.38
CA PHE A 34 -15.94 -10.72 -1.86
C PHE A 34 -15.33 -10.45 -3.24
N PHE A 35 -14.08 -10.90 -3.48
CA PHE A 35 -13.43 -10.82 -4.80
C PHE A 35 -14.10 -11.73 -5.85
N THR A 36 -14.52 -12.94 -5.47
CA THR A 36 -15.25 -13.81 -6.41
C THR A 36 -16.65 -13.27 -6.71
N GLN A 37 -17.35 -12.67 -5.75
CA GLN A 37 -18.66 -12.05 -5.95
C GLN A 37 -18.62 -10.81 -6.85
N ASP A 38 -17.67 -9.89 -6.61
CA ASP A 38 -17.57 -8.64 -7.36
C ASP A 38 -17.12 -8.88 -8.81
N GLU A 39 -16.28 -9.90 -9.05
CA GLU A 39 -15.96 -10.36 -10.41
C GLU A 39 -17.18 -11.00 -11.11
N PHE A 40 -18.02 -11.78 -10.43
CA PHE A 40 -19.17 -12.43 -11.08
C PHE A 40 -20.28 -11.45 -11.47
N ILE A 41 -20.56 -10.46 -10.63
CA ILE A 41 -21.63 -9.48 -10.88
C ILE A 41 -21.22 -8.49 -11.98
N LYS A 42 -19.97 -8.03 -12.00
CA LYS A 42 -19.48 -7.08 -13.03
C LYS A 42 -19.25 -7.75 -14.40
N ASN A 43 -18.88 -9.02 -14.42
CA ASN A 43 -18.64 -9.80 -15.64
C ASN A 43 -19.94 -10.18 -16.39
N ASN A 44 -21.09 -10.22 -15.70
CA ASN A 44 -22.38 -10.45 -16.36
C ASN A 44 -23.00 -9.19 -16.98
N SER A 45 -22.53 -7.99 -16.65
CA SER A 45 -23.06 -6.73 -17.21
C SER A 45 -22.35 -6.26 -18.48
N LYS A 46 -21.10 -6.68 -18.75
CA LYS A 46 -20.33 -6.27 -19.93
C LYS A 46 -19.85 -7.47 -20.77
N LYS A 47 -20.76 -8.33 -21.19
CA LYS A 47 -20.48 -9.28 -22.28
C LYS A 47 -20.67 -8.59 -23.61
N VAL A 48 -19.59 -8.04 -24.20
CA VAL A 48 -19.30 -8.06 -25.65
C VAL A 48 -17.81 -7.67 -25.81
N HIS A 49 -16.97 -8.61 -26.26
CA HIS A 49 -15.55 -8.45 -26.62
C HIS A 49 -14.49 -8.20 -25.53
N GLN A 50 -14.36 -9.12 -24.55
CA GLN A 50 -13.12 -9.22 -23.75
C GLN A 50 -12.44 -10.56 -24.02
N THR A 51 -11.22 -10.53 -24.55
CA THR A 51 -10.42 -11.70 -24.85
C THR A 51 -9.83 -12.29 -23.56
N TRP A 52 -9.79 -13.61 -23.45
CA TRP A 52 -9.19 -14.38 -22.35
C TRP A 52 -7.88 -13.82 -21.74
N PRO A 53 -6.91 -13.30 -22.53
CA PRO A 53 -5.69 -12.69 -21.99
C PRO A 53 -5.92 -11.48 -21.05
N VAL A 54 -6.95 -10.67 -21.30
CA VAL A 54 -7.20 -9.45 -20.50
C VAL A 54 -7.66 -9.81 -19.08
N ILE A 55 -8.40 -10.91 -18.95
CA ILE A 55 -8.88 -11.42 -17.65
C ILE A 55 -7.70 -11.92 -16.81
N LEU A 56 -6.76 -12.66 -17.42
CA LEU A 56 -5.57 -13.18 -16.73
C LEU A 56 -4.69 -12.04 -16.20
N VAL A 57 -4.45 -11.01 -17.01
CA VAL A 57 -3.63 -9.85 -16.62
C VAL A 57 -4.27 -9.08 -15.47
N LYS A 58 -5.60 -9.02 -15.42
CA LYS A 58 -6.35 -8.39 -14.32
C LYS A 58 -6.26 -9.17 -13.01
N ILE A 59 -6.42 -10.49 -13.06
CA ILE A 59 -6.25 -11.36 -11.89
C ILE A 59 -4.82 -11.24 -11.36
N LEU A 60 -3.82 -11.26 -12.25
CA LEU A 60 -2.42 -11.12 -11.89
C LEU A 60 -2.14 -9.76 -11.22
N LYS A 61 -2.65 -8.65 -11.78
CA LYS A 61 -2.57 -7.31 -11.19
C LYS A 61 -3.08 -7.32 -9.76
N ASN A 62 -4.27 -7.88 -9.55
CA ASN A 62 -4.92 -7.90 -8.24
C ASN A 62 -4.13 -8.72 -7.21
N ILE A 63 -3.62 -9.90 -7.59
CA ILE A 63 -2.80 -10.74 -6.70
C ILE A 63 -1.51 -10.01 -6.30
N VAL A 64 -0.82 -9.38 -7.26
CA VAL A 64 0.42 -8.66 -7.00
C VAL A 64 0.17 -7.43 -6.13
N GLN A 65 -0.83 -6.59 -6.47
CA GLN A 65 -1.17 -5.41 -5.67
C GLN A 65 -1.62 -5.79 -4.24
N PHE A 66 -2.35 -6.89 -4.09
CA PHE A 66 -2.76 -7.38 -2.77
C PHE A 66 -1.55 -7.83 -1.94
N THR A 67 -0.60 -8.55 -2.56
CA THR A 67 0.63 -9.00 -1.89
C THR A 67 1.46 -7.81 -1.42
N ILE A 68 1.59 -6.77 -2.26
CA ILE A 68 2.25 -5.52 -1.91
C ILE A 68 1.53 -4.83 -0.73
N GLY A 69 0.21 -4.74 -0.79
CA GLY A 69 -0.60 -4.10 0.25
C GLY A 69 -0.51 -4.80 1.62
N VAL A 70 -0.60 -6.13 1.64
CA VAL A 70 -0.45 -6.91 2.89
C VAL A 70 0.96 -6.77 3.45
N GLY A 71 1.99 -6.87 2.60
CA GLY A 71 3.38 -6.66 3.03
C GLY A 71 3.60 -5.27 3.63
N LEU A 72 3.06 -4.24 2.99
CA LEU A 72 3.13 -2.86 3.46
C LEU A 72 2.41 -2.69 4.80
N PHE A 73 1.20 -3.22 4.93
CA PHE A 73 0.40 -3.13 6.14
C PHE A 73 1.11 -3.76 7.35
N VAL A 74 1.74 -4.93 7.15
CA VAL A 74 2.51 -5.61 8.20
C VAL A 74 3.74 -4.79 8.60
N LEU A 75 4.50 -4.27 7.64
CA LEU A 75 5.71 -3.47 7.90
C LEU A 75 5.39 -2.16 8.63
N VAL A 76 4.36 -1.44 8.19
CA VAL A 76 3.92 -0.19 8.83
C VAL A 76 3.37 -0.48 10.22
N GLY A 77 2.55 -1.52 10.37
CA GLY A 77 2.02 -1.94 11.67
C GLY A 77 3.13 -2.29 12.67
N TYR A 78 4.19 -2.96 12.21
CA TYR A 78 5.39 -3.24 13.01
C TYR A 78 6.04 -1.94 13.53
N LYS A 79 6.37 -1.00 12.64
CA LYS A 79 7.00 0.28 13.00
C LYS A 79 6.12 1.12 13.95
N MET A 80 4.80 1.08 13.77
CA MET A 80 3.87 1.78 14.66
C MET A 80 3.85 1.15 16.06
N LEU A 81 3.86 -0.18 16.17
CA LEU A 81 3.91 -0.87 17.47
C LEU A 81 5.23 -0.60 18.21
N GLU A 82 6.35 -0.60 17.49
CA GLU A 82 7.65 -0.25 18.03
C GLU A 82 7.66 1.20 18.57
N SER A 83 7.11 2.15 17.81
CA SER A 83 6.97 3.56 18.22
C SER A 83 6.14 3.73 19.50
N MET A 84 5.17 2.84 19.74
CA MET A 84 4.37 2.81 20.98
C MET A 84 5.10 2.18 22.17
N GLY A 85 6.38 1.79 22.02
CA GLY A 85 7.19 1.19 23.08
C GLY A 85 6.93 -0.31 23.29
N ALA A 86 6.23 -0.98 22.37
CA ALA A 86 6.06 -2.42 22.40
C ALA A 86 7.29 -3.10 21.78
N THR A 87 8.24 -3.51 22.62
CA THR A 87 9.40 -4.32 22.20
C THR A 87 8.95 -5.73 21.81
N LEU A 88 8.90 -5.98 20.50
CA LEU A 88 8.38 -7.21 19.89
C LEU A 88 9.28 -8.43 20.10
N ASP A 89 10.51 -8.26 20.60
CA ASP A 89 11.38 -9.36 21.07
C ASP A 89 10.72 -10.23 22.16
N THR A 90 9.66 -9.73 22.79
CA THR A 90 8.90 -10.48 23.79
C THR A 90 7.95 -11.53 23.15
N TYR A 91 7.71 -11.49 21.84
CA TYR A 91 6.69 -12.31 21.18
C TYR A 91 7.27 -13.36 20.22
N PRO A 92 7.10 -14.67 20.50
CA PRO A 92 7.71 -15.76 19.71
C PRO A 92 7.20 -15.88 18.28
N PHE A 93 6.12 -15.18 17.92
CA PHE A 93 5.61 -15.14 16.53
C PHE A 93 6.51 -14.31 15.60
N TRP A 94 7.17 -13.26 16.12
CA TRP A 94 7.97 -12.33 15.33
C TRP A 94 9.40 -12.84 15.09
N GLU A 95 9.83 -13.87 15.83
CA GLU A 95 11.15 -14.52 15.67
C GLU A 95 11.34 -15.10 14.25
N GLU A 96 10.30 -15.67 13.63
CA GLU A 96 10.37 -16.21 12.26
C GLU A 96 10.58 -15.13 11.20
N PHE A 97 10.12 -13.91 11.48
CA PHE A 97 10.20 -12.78 10.55
C PHE A 97 11.30 -11.78 10.92
N LYS A 98 12.04 -12.05 12.01
CA LYS A 98 13.21 -11.29 12.47
C LYS A 98 14.21 -10.94 11.35
N PRO A 99 14.62 -11.87 10.44
CA PRO A 99 15.52 -11.51 9.34
C PRO A 99 14.90 -10.50 8.36
N LEU A 100 13.57 -10.48 8.26
CA LEU A 100 12.82 -9.60 7.37
C LEU A 100 12.69 -8.20 7.99
N TYR A 101 12.43 -8.06 9.29
CA TYR A 101 12.29 -6.74 9.92
C TYR A 101 13.61 -6.09 10.32
N CYS A 102 14.63 -6.85 10.75
CA CYS A 102 15.95 -6.29 11.08
C CYS A 102 16.62 -5.60 9.88
N LYS A 103 16.28 -6.02 8.64
CA LYS A 103 16.74 -5.37 7.42
C LYS A 103 16.05 -4.02 7.15
N TYR A 104 14.81 -3.85 7.62
CA TYR A 104 13.97 -2.67 7.40
C TYR A 104 13.91 -1.74 8.62
N ASP A 105 14.61 -2.09 9.70
CA ASP A 105 14.62 -1.35 10.96
C ASP A 105 15.18 0.08 10.81
N GLN A 106 16.23 0.23 10.00
CA GLN A 106 16.85 1.52 9.71
C GLN A 106 16.05 2.41 8.74
N ILE A 107 15.01 1.86 8.13
CA ILE A 107 14.23 2.55 7.11
C ILE A 107 13.13 3.38 7.79
N LYS A 108 12.97 4.64 7.38
CA LYS A 108 11.94 5.52 7.93
C LYS A 108 10.56 5.03 7.50
N LEU A 109 9.54 5.23 8.36
CA LEU A 109 8.17 4.81 8.06
C LEU A 109 7.65 5.43 6.75
N LEU A 110 7.97 6.71 6.49
CA LEU A 110 7.61 7.38 5.23
C LEU A 110 8.26 6.73 4.00
N GLU A 111 9.47 6.20 4.15
CA GLU A 111 10.20 5.53 3.07
C GLU A 111 9.59 4.15 2.76
N ILE A 112 9.18 3.41 3.80
CA ILE A 112 8.46 2.15 3.62
C ILE A 112 7.14 2.38 2.86
N VAL A 113 6.38 3.38 3.29
CA VAL A 113 5.10 3.75 2.66
C VAL A 113 5.32 4.19 1.21
N SER A 114 6.34 5.02 0.95
CA SER A 114 6.64 5.50 -0.40
C SER A 114 7.03 4.36 -1.34
N ILE A 115 7.90 3.44 -0.93
CA ILE A 115 8.28 2.29 -1.75
C ILE A 115 7.07 1.40 -2.06
N GLY A 116 6.20 1.16 -1.07
CA GLY A 116 4.97 0.39 -1.27
C GLY A 116 4.00 1.04 -2.25
N LEU A 117 3.77 2.35 -2.13
CA LEU A 117 2.90 3.11 -3.02
C LEU A 117 3.45 3.14 -4.46
N GLY A 118 4.77 3.28 -4.60
CA GLY A 118 5.46 3.27 -5.88
C GLY A 118 5.39 1.90 -6.56
N ALA A 119 5.57 0.82 -5.80
CA ALA A 119 5.41 -0.55 -6.31
C ALA A 119 3.97 -0.81 -6.77
N ALA A 120 2.96 -0.39 -5.99
CA ALA A 120 1.56 -0.51 -6.38
C ALA A 120 1.25 0.27 -7.66
N THR A 121 1.83 1.47 -7.80
CA THR A 121 1.71 2.31 -9.00
C THR A 121 2.35 1.65 -10.23
N ALA A 122 3.55 1.09 -10.07
CA ALA A 122 4.26 0.43 -11.18
C ALA A 122 3.47 -0.74 -11.75
N VAL A 123 2.83 -1.54 -10.88
CA VAL A 123 1.95 -2.65 -11.29
C VAL A 123 0.74 -2.12 -12.05
N GLU A 124 0.19 -0.98 -11.63
CA GLU A 124 -0.98 -0.38 -12.28
C GLU A 124 -0.65 0.23 -13.65
N LEU A 125 0.50 0.89 -13.76
CA LEU A 125 1.01 1.38 -15.05
C LEU A 125 1.33 0.22 -16.01
N ALA A 126 1.94 -0.85 -15.50
CA ALA A 126 2.21 -2.05 -16.29
C ALA A 126 0.90 -2.71 -16.76
N TYR A 127 -0.14 -2.74 -15.92
CA TYR A 127 -1.46 -3.23 -16.30
C TYR A 127 -2.09 -2.39 -17.42
N MET A 128 -1.92 -1.07 -17.40
CA MET A 128 -2.46 -0.16 -18.42
C MET A 128 -1.77 -0.27 -19.78
N LEU A 129 -0.55 -0.83 -19.85
CA LEU A 129 0.06 -1.17 -21.15
C LEU A 129 -0.72 -2.25 -21.93
N PHE A 130 -1.53 -3.03 -21.23
CA PHE A 130 -2.30 -4.16 -21.81
C PHE A 130 -3.82 -3.96 -21.73
N THR A 131 -4.29 -2.91 -21.07
CA THR A 131 -5.73 -2.70 -20.74
C THR A 131 -6.14 -1.23 -21.04
N PRO A 132 -7.17 -0.58 -20.45
CA PRO A 132 -7.79 0.61 -21.07
C PRO A 132 -6.85 1.82 -21.26
N GLY A 133 -7.33 2.78 -22.05
CA GLY A 133 -6.53 3.79 -22.75
C GLY A 133 -5.63 4.69 -21.90
N PRO A 134 -4.64 5.33 -22.54
CA PRO A 134 -3.64 6.19 -21.88
C PRO A 134 -4.25 7.39 -21.13
N ASP A 135 -5.51 7.74 -21.40
CA ASP A 135 -6.29 8.73 -20.68
C ASP A 135 -6.61 8.32 -19.23
N GLU A 136 -6.72 7.02 -18.95
CA GLU A 136 -6.90 6.49 -17.59
C GLU A 136 -5.57 6.45 -16.79
N ALA A 137 -4.42 6.50 -17.48
CA ALA A 137 -3.09 6.43 -16.87
C ALA A 137 -2.71 7.64 -16.02
N VAL A 138 -3.48 8.73 -16.11
CA VAL A 138 -3.26 9.92 -15.29
C VAL A 138 -3.42 9.60 -13.80
N GLN A 139 -4.36 8.72 -13.41
CA GLN A 139 -4.58 8.39 -11.99
C GLN A 139 -3.38 7.66 -11.37
N PRO A 140 -2.86 6.57 -11.95
CA PRO A 140 -1.64 5.94 -11.43
C PRO A 140 -0.43 6.87 -11.48
N VAL A 141 -0.29 7.69 -12.52
CA VAL A 141 0.82 8.68 -12.58
C VAL A 141 0.77 9.64 -11.38
N MET A 142 -0.40 10.14 -10.99
CA MET A 142 -0.55 10.97 -9.79
C MET A 142 -0.12 10.23 -8.51
N MET A 143 -0.51 8.95 -8.37
CA MET A 143 -0.11 8.13 -7.23
C MET A 143 1.42 7.90 -7.20
N GLY A 144 2.04 7.72 -8.36
CA GLY A 144 3.49 7.60 -8.51
C GLY A 144 4.24 8.88 -8.16
N ILE A 145 3.71 10.04 -8.54
CA ILE A 145 4.26 11.33 -8.15
C ILE A 145 4.13 11.54 -6.63
N ALA A 146 2.96 11.23 -6.05
CA ALA A 146 2.76 11.32 -4.60
C ALA A 146 3.72 10.40 -3.82
N SER A 147 3.90 9.17 -4.31
CA SER A 147 4.89 8.22 -3.82
C SER A 147 6.30 8.78 -3.85
N PHE A 148 6.71 9.39 -4.97
CA PHE A 148 8.03 9.98 -5.13
C PHE A 148 8.25 11.16 -4.17
N VAL A 149 7.26 12.03 -4.00
CA VAL A 149 7.33 13.14 -3.02
C VAL A 149 7.48 12.61 -1.59
N LEU A 150 6.74 11.56 -1.23
CA LEU A 150 6.88 10.90 0.08
C LEU A 150 8.28 10.31 0.29
N TYR A 151 8.89 9.74 -0.75
CA TYR A 151 10.27 9.24 -0.70
C TYR A 151 11.29 10.39 -0.57
N ALA A 152 11.12 11.48 -1.32
CA ALA A 152 11.98 12.66 -1.20
C ALA A 152 11.90 13.26 0.22
N LEU A 153 10.70 13.28 0.81
CA LEU A 153 10.48 13.68 2.19
C LEU A 153 11.14 12.73 3.18
N SER A 154 11.13 11.42 2.93
CA SER A 154 11.78 10.46 3.82
C SER A 154 13.29 10.60 3.82
N LEU A 155 13.92 10.99 2.71
CA LEU A 155 15.36 11.25 2.66
C LEU A 155 15.80 12.50 3.43
N TYR A 156 14.86 13.38 3.80
CA TYR A 156 15.18 14.56 4.57
C TYR A 156 15.66 14.19 5.98
N ASN A 157 16.90 14.57 6.31
CA ASN A 157 17.57 14.26 7.58
C ASN A 157 17.60 15.45 8.55
N GLY A 158 16.77 16.48 8.31
CA GLY A 158 16.73 17.67 9.17
C GLY A 158 17.85 18.68 8.93
N ASP A 159 18.66 18.49 7.89
CA ASP A 159 19.68 19.46 7.51
C ASP A 159 19.02 20.72 6.93
N THR A 160 19.13 21.83 7.66
CA THR A 160 18.42 23.10 7.43
C THR A 160 19.00 23.91 6.28
N ASN A 161 19.46 23.25 5.23
CA ASN A 161 19.80 23.93 4.00
C ASN A 161 18.49 24.44 3.39
N GLY A 162 18.31 25.77 3.40
CA GLY A 162 17.09 26.43 2.93
C GLY A 162 16.67 25.99 1.52
N LEU A 163 17.64 25.63 0.67
CA LEU A 163 17.40 25.09 -0.68
C LEU A 163 16.61 23.76 -0.66
N THR A 164 16.91 22.87 0.27
CA THR A 164 16.27 21.55 0.40
C THR A 164 14.83 21.70 0.87
N LEU A 165 14.59 22.60 1.84
CA LEU A 165 13.26 22.94 2.32
C LEU A 165 12.40 23.58 1.23
N ILE A 166 12.98 24.49 0.44
CA ILE A 166 12.29 25.10 -0.72
C ILE A 166 11.96 24.04 -1.77
N GLY A 167 12.89 23.13 -2.09
CA GLY A 167 12.65 22.04 -3.04
C GLY A 167 11.51 21.12 -2.60
N ILE A 168 11.47 20.76 -1.31
CA ILE A 168 10.38 19.97 -0.71
C ILE A 168 9.06 20.74 -0.74
N ALA A 169 9.06 22.04 -0.39
CA ALA A 169 7.87 22.87 -0.41
C ALA A 169 7.30 23.00 -1.83
N ILE A 170 8.15 23.18 -2.84
CA ILE A 170 7.76 23.21 -4.26
C ILE A 170 7.17 21.86 -4.69
N LEU A 171 7.81 20.74 -4.33
CA LEU A 171 7.31 19.38 -4.61
C LEU A 171 5.93 19.14 -3.97
N ALA A 172 5.74 19.56 -2.72
CA ALA A 172 4.46 19.46 -2.03
C ALA A 172 3.38 20.34 -2.67
N LEU A 173 3.73 21.55 -3.13
CA LEU A 173 2.84 22.47 -3.85
C LEU A 173 2.52 21.95 -5.27
N CYS A 174 3.38 21.11 -5.85
CA CYS A 174 3.15 20.52 -7.16
C CYS A 174 1.92 19.59 -7.16
N ILE A 175 1.66 18.86 -6.08
CA ILE A 175 0.52 17.92 -5.96
C ILE A 175 -0.85 18.61 -6.15
N PRO A 176 -1.22 19.67 -5.39
CA PRO A 176 -2.49 20.36 -5.57
C PRO A 176 -2.59 21.06 -6.93
N VAL A 177 -1.47 21.57 -7.48
CA VAL A 177 -1.44 22.17 -8.83
C VAL A 177 -1.76 21.11 -9.90
N LEU A 178 -1.23 19.90 -9.76
CA LEU A 178 -1.46 18.79 -10.68
C LEU A 178 -2.91 18.27 -10.59
N PHE A 179 -3.49 18.28 -9.39
CA PHE A 179 -4.90 17.94 -9.19
C PHE A 179 -5.84 18.99 -9.79
N TYR A 180 -5.53 20.26 -9.57
CA TYR A 180 -6.30 21.39 -10.11
C TYR A 180 -6.29 21.43 -11.64
N THR A 181 -5.13 21.19 -12.26
CA THR A 181 -5.02 21.15 -13.72
C THR A 181 -5.79 19.98 -14.32
N LYS A 182 -5.82 18.82 -13.65
CA LYS A 182 -6.66 17.69 -14.06
C LYS A 182 -8.15 18.03 -14.03
N GLU A 183 -8.65 18.61 -12.93
CA GLU A 183 -10.05 19.03 -12.83
C GLU A 183 -10.45 20.05 -13.90
N TRP A 184 -9.55 21.00 -14.19
CA TRP A 184 -9.77 21.98 -15.25
C TRP A 184 -9.84 21.35 -16.65
N MET A 185 -9.03 20.33 -16.90
CA MET A 185 -8.99 19.61 -18.18
C MET A 185 -10.24 18.72 -18.37
N ASP A 186 -10.68 18.04 -17.32
CA ASP A 186 -11.92 17.25 -17.31
C ASP A 186 -13.16 18.15 -17.52
N SER A 187 -13.18 19.31 -16.87
CA SER A 187 -14.20 20.35 -17.04
C SER A 187 -14.33 20.82 -18.50
N LYS A 188 -13.21 21.00 -19.20
CA LYS A 188 -13.21 21.40 -20.62
C LYS A 188 -13.66 20.28 -21.56
N SER A 189 -13.34 19.04 -21.24
CA SER A 189 -13.75 17.86 -22.01
C SER A 189 -15.28 17.71 -22.03
N LYS A 190 -15.92 17.85 -20.86
CA LYS A 190 -17.36 17.71 -20.68
C LYS A 190 -18.20 18.80 -21.36
N ASN A 191 -17.63 19.98 -21.61
CA ASN A 191 -18.31 21.08 -22.32
C ASN A 191 -18.22 20.97 -23.86
N ARG A 192 -17.52 19.96 -24.39
CA ARG A 192 -17.39 19.72 -25.85
C ARG A 192 -18.18 18.51 -26.36
N SER A 193 -18.83 17.75 -25.48
CA SER A 193 -19.76 16.66 -25.78
C SER A 193 -21.21 17.12 -25.65
#